data_AF-X1DJ03-F1
#
_entry.id   AF-X1DJ03-F1
#
_cell.length_a   1.000
_cell.length_b   1.000
_cell.length_c   1.000
_cell.angle_alpha   90.00
_cell.angle_beta   90.00
_cell.angle_gamma   90.00
#
_symmetry.space_group_name_H-M   'P 1'
#
loop_
_entity.id
_entity.type
_entity.pdbx_description
1 polymer ?
#
loop_
_entity_poly.entity_id
_entity_poly.type
_entity_poly.pdbx_seq_one_letter_code
_entity_poly.pdbx_strand_id
1 'polypeptide(L)' 'MKTELIINLTAGGGKPRPHLKTIFKYLKENGFNFKVSYTSHHGEAIELAQKAADKGAELIVSVGGDETVR' A
#
# COMPACT_ATOMS: atom_id res chain seq x y z
N MET A 1 -11.84 0.77 11.30
CA MET A 1 -11.16 0.13 10.16
C MET A 1 -9.69 0.55 10.09
N LYS A 2 -8.81 -0.26 10.66
CA LYS A 2 -7.36 -0.10 10.53
C LYS A 2 -6.93 -0.54 9.13
N THR A 3 -6.43 0.40 8.33
CA THR A 3 -6.07 0.16 6.92
C THR A 3 -4.56 0.24 6.71
N GLU A 4 -3.99 -0.65 5.90
CA GLU A 4 -2.59 -0.58 5.47
C GLU A 4 -2.50 -0.53 3.94
N LEU A 5 -1.80 0.47 3.41
CA LEU A 5 -1.45 0.56 2.00
C LEU A 5 -0.02 0.03 1.81
N ILE A 6 0.14 -0.98 0.96
CA ILE A 6 1.43 -1.58 0.61
C ILE A 6 1.77 -1.14 -0.81
N ILE A 7 2.83 -0.35 -0.96
CA ILE A 7 3.12 0.37 -2.20
C ILE A 7 4.40 -0.13 -2.84
N ASN A 8 4.30 -0.57 -4.09
CA ASN A 8 5.46 -0.86 -4.93
C ASN A 8 5.85 0.36 -5.76
N LEU A 9 6.94 1.05 -5.38
CA LEU A 9 7.42 2.25 -6.07
C LEU A 9 8.05 1.99 -7.45
N THR A 10 8.42 0.74 -7.78
CA THR A 10 9.01 0.40 -9.08
C THR A 10 7.96 -0.07 -10.08
N ALA A 11 6.74 -0.40 -9.62
CA ALA A 11 5.62 -0.78 -10.47
C ALA A 11 5.37 0.27 -11.56
N GLY A 12 5.05 -0.19 -12.78
CA GLY A 12 4.79 0.68 -13.93
C GLY A 12 5.96 1.59 -14.33
N GLY A 13 7.19 1.30 -13.91
CA GLY A 13 8.38 2.10 -14.22
C GLY A 13 8.52 3.36 -13.36
N GLY A 14 8.03 3.34 -12.11
CA GLY A 14 8.14 4.50 -11.20
C GLY A 14 7.03 5.54 -11.34
N LYS A 15 6.08 5.30 -12.26
CA LYS A 15 4.87 6.12 -12.48
C LYS A 15 3.95 6.28 -11.26
N PRO A 16 3.94 5.43 -10.21
CA PRO A 16 3.07 5.64 -9.05
C PRO A 16 3.41 6.90 -8.24
N ARG A 17 4.69 7.31 -8.20
CA ARG A 17 5.20 8.39 -7.32
C ARG A 17 4.41 9.70 -7.37
N PRO A 18 4.06 10.25 -8.56
CA PRO A 18 3.29 11.50 -8.64
C PRO A 18 1.84 11.34 -8.17
N HIS A 19 1.26 10.13 -8.29
CA HIS A 19 -0.13 9.88 -7.95
C HIS A 19 -0.36 9.58 -6.47
N LEU A 20 0.66 9.10 -5.74
CA LEU A 20 0.54 8.80 -4.31
C LEU A 20 0.09 9.99 -3.49
N LYS A 21 0.58 11.19 -3.81
CA LYS A 21 0.16 12.42 -3.12
C LYS A 21 -1.34 12.67 -3.27
N THR A 22 -1.88 12.46 -4.47
CA THR A 22 -3.31 12.60 -4.77
C THR A 22 -4.13 11.54 -4.05
N ILE A 23 -3.69 10.28 -4.07
CA ILE A 23 -4.34 9.16 -3.39
C ILE A 23 -4.42 9.43 -1.88
N PHE A 24 -3.29 9.80 -1.25
CA PHE A 24 -3.26 10.07 0.18
C PHE A 24 -4.13 11.27 0.57
N LYS A 25 -4.14 12.32 -0.25
CA LYS A 25 -5.01 13.49 -0.04
C LYS A 25 -6.47 13.06 -0.08
N TYR A 26 -6.89 12.36 -1.13
CA TYR A 26 -8.27 11.92 -1.31
C TYR A 26 -8.72 11.00 -0.16
N LEU A 27 -7.92 10.01 0.20
CA LEU A 27 -8.26 9.10 1.31
C LEU A 27 -8.39 9.85 2.64
N LYS A 28 -7.47 10.78 2.94
CA LYS A 28 -7.57 11.60 4.16
C LYS A 28 -8.80 12.51 4.17
N GLU A 29 -9.09 13.17 3.04
CA GLU A 29 -10.25 14.05 2.91
C GLU A 29 -11.58 13.29 3.05
N ASN A 30 -11.60 12.00 2.71
CA ASN A 30 -12.75 11.11 2.91
C ASN A 30 -12.75 10.39 4.27
N GLY A 31 -11.91 10.81 5.22
CA GLY A 31 -11.92 10.29 6.60
C GLY A 31 -11.26 8.93 6.79
N PHE A 32 -10.52 8.41 5.81
CA PHE A 32 -9.80 7.15 5.96
C PHE A 32 -8.54 7.32 6.82
N ASN A 33 -8.40 6.46 7.83
CA ASN A 33 -7.18 6.31 8.60
C ASN A 33 -6.37 5.12 8.06
N PHE A 34 -5.16 5.37 7.60
CA PHE A 34 -4.32 4.35 6.97
C PHE A 34 -2.84 4.53 7.33
N LYS A 35 -2.13 3.41 7.39
CA LYS A 35 -0.67 3.36 7.42
C LYS A 35 -0.15 3.04 6.01
N VAL A 36 1.03 3.55 5.69
CA VAL A 36 1.69 3.33 4.41
C VAL A 36 2.98 2.54 4.65
N SER A 37 3.16 1.46 3.90
CA SER A 37 4.39 0.68 3.82
C SER A 37 4.85 0.61 2.37
N TYR A 38 6.17 0.65 2.16
CA TYR A 38 6.76 0.56 0.83
C TYR A 38 7.54 -0.74 0.69
N THR A 39 7.45 -1.39 -0.46
CA THR A 39 8.31 -2.52 -0.78
C THR A 39 9.65 -2.03 -1.32
N SER A 40 10.70 -2.75 -0.98
CA SER A 40 12.10 -2.57 -1.35
C SER A 40 12.63 -3.72 -2.22
N HIS A 41 12.02 -4.91 -2.12
CA HIS A 41 12.39 -6.09 -2.91
C HIS A 41 11.18 -6.97 -3.26
N HIS A 42 11.39 -7.92 -4.17
CA HIS A 42 10.37 -8.89 -4.58
C HIS A 42 9.96 -9.78 -3.38
N GLY A 43 8.65 -10.06 -3.25
CA GLY A 43 8.11 -10.85 -2.13
C GLY A 43 7.80 -10.05 -0.85
N GLU A 44 8.37 -8.87 -0.65
CA GLU A 44 8.18 -8.10 0.59
C GLU A 44 6.72 -7.66 0.83
N ALA A 45 5.93 -7.53 -0.25
CA ALA A 45 4.50 -7.22 -0.13
C ALA A 45 3.77 -8.24 0.74
N ILE A 46 4.11 -9.53 0.62
CA ILE A 46 3.54 -10.63 1.39
C ILE A 46 3.92 -10.46 2.87
N GLU A 47 5.19 -10.19 3.17
CA GLU A 47 5.63 -9.98 4.55
C GLU A 47 4.97 -8.78 5.21
N LEU A 48 4.82 -7.68 4.48
CA LEU A 48 4.16 -6.46 4.96
C LEU A 48 2.67 -6.71 5.18
N ALA A 49 2.02 -7.48 4.30
CA ALA A 49 0.62 -7.86 4.45
C ALA A 49 0.42 -8.73 5.70
N GLN A 50 1.27 -9.73 5.92
CA GLN A 50 1.22 -10.56 7.11
C GLN A 50 1.42 -9.72 8.38
N LYS A 51 2.47 -8.89 8.41
CA LYS A 51 2.74 -7.96 9.54
C LYS A 51 1.58 -7.00 9.80
N ALA A 52 0.85 -6.58 8.76
CA ALA A 52 -0.32 -5.71 8.90
C ALA A 52 -1.51 -6.48 9.48
N ALA A 53 -1.79 -7.68 8.97
CA ALA A 53 -2.82 -8.58 9.48
C ALA A 53 -2.59 -8.93 10.96
N ASP A 54 -1.36 -9.30 11.33
CA ASP A 54 -0.98 -9.60 12.72
C ASP A 54 -1.17 -8.40 13.65
N LYS A 55 -1.04 -7.17 13.12
CA LYS A 55 -1.29 -5.93 13.84
C LYS A 55 -2.77 -5.54 13.86
N GLY A 56 -3.68 -6.37 13.33
CA GLY A 56 -5.12 -6.13 13.29
C GLY A 56 -5.55 -5.16 12.20
N ALA A 57 -4.84 -5.09 11.07
CA ALA A 57 -5.36 -4.42 9.90
C ALA A 57 -6.63 -5.14 9.40
N GLU A 58 -7.71 -4.39 9.23
CA GLU A 58 -9.01 -4.87 8.74
C GLU A 58 -9.08 -4.77 7.21
N LEU A 59 -8.28 -3.90 6.61
CA LEU A 59 -8.17 -3.72 5.16
C LEU A 59 -6.69 -3.56 4.78
N ILE A 60 -6.24 -4.35 3.82
CA ILE A 60 -4.91 -4.24 3.22
C ILE A 60 -5.10 -3.92 1.74
N VAL A 61 -4.50 -2.82 1.28
CA VAL A 61 -4.61 -2.34 -0.10
C VAL A 61 -3.23 -2.40 -0.75
N SER A 62 -3.11 -3.21 -1.81
CA SER A 62 -1.92 -3.23 -2.65
C SER A 62 -1.98 -2.08 -3.67
N VAL A 63 -0.91 -1.30 -3.77
CA VAL A 63 -0.74 -0.21 -4.74
C VAL A 63 0.48 -0.51 -5.60
N GLY A 64 0.25 -1.14 -6.74
CA GLY A 64 1.30 -1.61 -7.65
C GLY A 64 0.73 -2.22 -8.91
N GLY A 65 1.50 -3.09 -9.57
CA GLY A 65 1.01 -3.91 -10.69
C GLY A 65 0.46 -5.25 -10.21
N ASP A 66 0.07 -6.12 -11.16
CA ASP A 66 -0.53 -7.43 -10.87
C ASP A 66 0.33 -8.32 -9.96
N GLU A 67 1.66 -8.25 -10.14
CA GLU A 67 2.63 -9.00 -9.33
C GLU A 67 2.71 -8.55 -7.86
N THR A 68 2.14 -7.40 -7.49
CA THR A 68 2.08 -6.95 -6.08
C THR A 68 0.89 -7.59 -5.33
N VAL A 69 0.04 -8.37 -6.01
CA VAL A 69 -1.16 -9.01 -5.41
C VAL A 69 -0.97 -10.53 -5.24
N ARG A 70 0.08 -11.12 -5.81
CA ARG A 70 0.36 -12.57 -5.75
C ARG A 70 0.99 -13.02 -4.43
#